data_AF-A0AAP8N643-F1
#
_entry.id   AF-A0AAP8N643-F1
#
_cell.length_a   1.000
_cell.length_b   1.000
_cell.length_c   1.000
_cell.angle_alpha   90.00
_cell.angle_beta   90.00
_cell.angle_gamma   90.00
#
_symmetry.space_group_name_H-M   'P 1'
#
loop_
_entity.id
_entity.type
_entity.pdbx_description
1 polymer ?
#
loop_
_entity_poly.entity_id
_entity_poly.type
_entity_poly.pdbx_seq_one_letter_code
_entity_poly.pdbx_strand_id
1 'polypeptide(L)'
;TSHRNRGAAWGMLQGKMGFFYIITLVFVVAVVYFIQKHAKNDRLLSISLGLVLGGAIGNFIDRFFRKEVVDFIHVYIFGYDFP
;
A
#
# COMPACT_ATOMS: atom_id res chain seq x y z
N THR A 1 -2.80 7.42 17.04
CA THR A 1 -4.28 7.34 17.12
C THR A 1 -4.73 6.09 16.38
N SER A 2 -5.97 5.60 16.55
CA SER A 2 -6.45 4.41 15.79
C SER A 2 -7.52 4.86 14.81
N HIS A 3 -7.20 4.84 13.52
CA HIS A 3 -8.09 5.24 12.43
C HIS A 3 -8.36 4.07 11.48
N ARG A 4 -9.53 4.08 10.84
CA ARG A 4 -9.98 3.01 9.92
C ARG A 4 -10.26 3.61 8.56
N ASN A 5 -9.45 3.25 7.57
CA ASN A 5 -9.57 3.78 6.22
C ASN A 5 -10.21 2.76 5.27
N ARG A 6 -11.43 3.07 4.82
CA ARG A 6 -12.18 2.28 3.83
C ARG A 6 -11.88 2.67 2.38
N GLY A 7 -11.00 3.64 2.17
CA GLY A 7 -10.57 4.15 0.87
C GLY A 7 -9.06 4.03 0.66
N ALA A 8 -8.54 4.90 -0.20
CA ALA A 8 -7.13 5.12 -0.47
C ALA A 8 -6.60 6.30 0.37
N ALA A 9 -5.52 6.94 -0.10
CA ALA A 9 -5.04 8.19 0.45
C ALA A 9 -6.16 9.25 0.48
N TRP A 10 -6.22 10.06 1.56
CA TRP A 10 -7.27 11.05 1.83
C TRP A 10 -8.71 10.48 1.82
N GLY A 11 -8.89 9.16 1.97
CA GLY A 11 -10.21 8.53 1.92
C GLY A 11 -10.84 8.48 0.52
N MET A 12 -10.07 8.62 -0.56
CA MET A 12 -10.59 8.50 -1.93
C MET A 12 -11.08 7.08 -2.22
N LEU A 13 -12.09 6.93 -3.10
CA LEU A 13 -12.63 5.62 -3.54
C LEU A 13 -13.13 4.72 -2.39
N GLN A 14 -13.66 5.31 -1.32
CA GLN A 14 -14.23 4.58 -0.19
C GLN A 14 -15.26 3.52 -0.61
N GLY A 15 -15.17 2.34 0.02
CA GLY A 15 -16.11 1.23 -0.19
C GLY A 15 -15.91 0.45 -1.49
N LYS A 16 -14.96 0.86 -2.37
CA LYS A 16 -14.66 0.15 -3.63
C LYS A 16 -13.64 -0.98 -3.43
N MET A 17 -13.92 -1.93 -2.53
CA MET A 17 -12.99 -3.01 -2.18
C MET A 17 -12.58 -3.87 -3.38
N GLY A 18 -13.51 -4.16 -4.30
CA GLY A 18 -13.20 -4.90 -5.53
C GLY A 18 -12.16 -4.19 -6.41
N PHE A 19 -12.23 -2.86 -6.50
CA PHE A 19 -11.24 -2.06 -7.21
C PHE A 19 -9.85 -2.18 -6.56
N PHE A 20 -9.78 -2.07 -5.23
CA PHE A 20 -8.53 -2.23 -4.50
C PHE A 20 -7.93 -3.63 -4.65
N TYR A 21 -8.75 -4.68 -4.69
CA TYR A 21 -8.23 -6.03 -4.89
C TYR A 21 -7.60 -6.21 -6.27
N ILE A 22 -8.28 -5.74 -7.32
CA ILE A 22 -7.79 -5.85 -8.70
C ILE A 22 -6.50 -5.04 -8.86
N ILE A 23 -6.49 -3.77 -8.45
CA ILE A 23 -5.34 -2.89 -8.65
C ILE A 23 -4.12 -3.36 -7.84
N THR A 24 -4.31 -3.85 -6.61
CA THR A 24 -3.20 -4.37 -5.82
C THR A 24 -2.64 -5.66 -6.42
N LEU A 25 -3.49 -6.56 -6.94
CA LEU A 25 -3.01 -7.76 -7.61
C LEU A 25 -2.19 -7.44 -8.87
N VAL A 26 -2.70 -6.54 -9.73
CA VAL A 26 -1.98 -6.07 -10.92
C VAL A 26 -0.65 -5.42 -10.53
N PHE A 27 -0.64 -4.58 -9.49
CA PHE A 27 0.56 -3.92 -9.00
C PHE A 27 1.61 -4.91 -8.48
N VAL A 28 1.20 -5.90 -7.67
CA VAL A 28 2.09 -6.95 -7.15
C VAL A 28 2.74 -7.72 -8.30
N VAL A 29 1.97 -8.15 -9.30
CA VAL A 29 2.49 -8.86 -10.48
C VAL A 29 3.49 -7.98 -11.24
N ALA A 30 3.18 -6.71 -11.46
CA ALA A 30 4.05 -5.77 -12.16
C ALA A 30 5.38 -5.54 -11.42
N VAL A 31 5.33 -5.36 -10.10
CA VAL A 31 6.54 -5.17 -9.27
C VAL A 31 7.40 -6.44 -9.25
N VAL A 32 6.80 -7.62 -9.08
CA VAL A 32 7.54 -8.90 -9.12
C VAL A 32 8.20 -9.10 -10.49
N TYR A 33 7.49 -8.84 -11.58
CA TYR A 33 8.08 -8.88 -12.93
C TYR A 33 9.25 -7.90 -13.07
N PHE A 34 9.09 -6.67 -12.57
CA PHE A 34 10.12 -5.65 -12.66
C PHE A 34 11.37 -6.01 -11.85
N ILE A 35 11.21 -6.54 -10.63
CA ILE A 35 12.31 -7.05 -9.80
C ILE A 35 13.08 -8.13 -10.58
N GLN A 36 12.35 -9.10 -11.15
CA GLN A 36 12.96 -10.23 -11.86
C GLN A 36 13.69 -9.84 -13.14
N LYS A 37 13.25 -8.77 -13.80
CA LYS A 37 13.82 -8.33 -15.08
C LYS A 37 14.93 -7.29 -14.92
N HIS A 38 14.79 -6.35 -13.98
CA HIS A 38 15.67 -5.18 -13.91
C HIS A 38 16.44 -5.05 -12.60
N ALA A 39 15.93 -5.58 -11.48
CA ALA A 39 16.53 -5.32 -10.16
C ALA A 39 17.54 -6.37 -9.72
N LYS A 40 17.71 -7.50 -10.43
CA LYS A 40 18.57 -8.62 -10.00
C LYS A 40 20.00 -8.22 -9.66
N ASN A 41 20.59 -7.29 -10.41
CA ASN A 41 21.97 -6.83 -10.20
C ASN A 41 22.06 -5.52 -9.39
N ASP A 42 20.92 -4.91 -9.08
CA ASP A 42 20.83 -3.68 -8.29
C ASP A 42 20.15 -3.98 -6.94
N ARG A 43 21.00 -4.15 -5.91
CA ARG A 43 20.53 -4.46 -4.56
C ARG A 43 19.68 -3.34 -3.97
N LEU A 44 20.01 -2.08 -4.25
CA LEU A 44 19.26 -0.94 -3.74
C LEU A 44 17.84 -0.97 -4.32
N LEU A 45 17.74 -1.10 -5.64
CA LEU A 45 16.46 -1.18 -6.35
C LEU A 45 15.63 -2.38 -5.88
N SER A 46 16.25 -3.55 -5.71
CA SER A 46 15.59 -4.76 -5.20
C SER A 46 15.00 -4.55 -3.79
N ILE A 47 15.77 -3.93 -2.89
CA ILE A 47 15.32 -3.65 -1.52
C ILE A 47 14.18 -2.63 -1.53
N SER A 48 14.32 -1.52 -2.28
CA SER A 48 13.28 -0.50 -2.39
C SER A 48 11.96 -1.08 -2.91
N LEU A 49 12.01 -1.91 -3.96
CA LEU A 49 10.82 -2.57 -4.50
C LEU A 49 10.25 -3.60 -3.52
N GLY A 50 11.10 -4.28 -2.76
CA GLY A 50 10.68 -5.17 -1.68
C GLY A 50 9.89 -4.46 -0.58
N LEU A 51 10.33 -3.26 -0.16
CA LEU A 51 9.60 -2.44 0.81
C LEU A 51 8.23 -2.00 0.29
N VAL A 52 8.17 -1.56 -0.97
CA VAL A 52 6.92 -1.18 -1.64
C VAL A 52 5.96 -2.38 -1.74
N LEU A 53 6.49 -3.55 -2.10
CA LEU A 53 5.71 -4.79 -2.19
C LEU A 53 5.17 -5.21 -0.82
N GLY A 54 5.98 -5.13 0.23
CA GLY A 54 5.57 -5.42 1.60
C GLY A 54 4.42 -4.51 2.06
N GLY A 55 4.51 -3.21 1.80
CA GLY A 55 3.43 -2.26 2.10
C GLY A 55 2.14 -2.54 1.32
N ALA A 56 2.25 -2.87 0.04
CA ALA A 56 1.09 -3.23 -0.79
C ALA A 56 0.40 -4.50 -0.28
N ILE A 57 1.17 -5.54 0.07
CA ILE A 57 0.63 -6.81 0.61
C ILE A 57 -0.01 -6.60 1.98
N GLY A 58 0.63 -5.85 2.89
CA GLY A 58 0.07 -5.55 4.21
C GLY A 58 -1.30 -4.87 4.12
N ASN A 59 -1.41 -3.83 3.28
CA ASN A 59 -2.67 -3.15 3.05
C ASN A 59 -3.72 -4.03 2.36
N PHE A 60 -3.30 -4.98 1.53
CA PHE A 60 -4.21 -5.95 0.91
C PHE A 60 -4.79 -6.93 1.93
N ILE A 61 -3.95 -7.47 2.82
CA ILE A 61 -4.36 -8.36 3.91
C ILE A 61 -5.42 -7.67 4.77
N ASP A 62 -5.15 -6.42 5.19
CA ASP A 62 -6.10 -5.61 5.94
C ASP A 62 -7.45 -5.47 5.20
N ARG A 63 -7.42 -5.08 3.93
CA ARG A 63 -8.65 -4.97 3.12
C ARG A 63 -9.35 -6.29 2.89
N PHE A 64 -8.64 -7.42 2.87
CA PHE A 64 -9.25 -8.73 2.67
C PHE A 64 -10.05 -9.16 3.91
N PHE A 65 -9.42 -9.08 5.10
CA PHE A 65 -9.99 -9.54 6.36
C PHE A 65 -10.93 -8.52 7.02
N ARG A 66 -10.60 -7.23 6.96
CA ARG A 66 -11.29 -6.16 7.72
C ARG A 66 -12.17 -5.28 6.84
N LYS A 67 -12.02 -5.35 5.51
CA LYS A 67 -12.64 -4.42 4.54
C LYS A 67 -12.27 -2.95 4.80
N GLU A 68 -11.13 -2.73 5.44
CA GLU A 68 -10.57 -1.41 5.77
C GLU A 68 -9.08 -1.58 6.10
N VAL A 69 -8.31 -0.50 6.01
CA VAL A 69 -6.90 -0.43 6.42
C VAL A 69 -6.81 0.22 7.80
N VAL A 70 -5.95 -0.31 8.66
CA VAL A 70 -5.71 0.24 9.99
C VAL A 70 -4.59 1.28 9.92
N ASP A 71 -4.95 2.55 10.07
CA ASP A 71 -3.99 3.64 10.16
C ASP A 71 -3.71 3.96 11.64
N PHE A 72 -2.43 3.97 12.01
CA PHE A 72 -2.00 4.18 13.40
C PHE A 72 -0.97 5.29 13.56
N ILE A 73 -0.26 5.63 12.48
CA ILE A 73 0.71 6.72 12.44
C ILE A 73 -0.06 8.02 12.24
N HIS A 74 0.09 8.95 13.18
CA HIS A 74 -0.49 10.29 13.09
C HIS A 74 0.62 11.31 13.19
N VAL A 75 0.72 12.18 12.18
CA VAL A 75 1.82 13.12 12.03
C VAL A 75 1.26 14.52 11.90
N TYR A 76 1.59 15.36 12.87
CA TYR A 76 1.24 16.78 12.88
C TYR A 76 2.52 17.62 12.89
N ILE A 77 2.78 18.32 11.78
CA ILE A 77 4.04 19.04 11.56
C ILE A 77 3.73 20.45 11.05
N PHE A 78 4.31 21.48 11.67
CA PHE A 78 4.17 22.89 11.28
C PHE A 78 2.73 23.39 11.08
N GLY A 79 1.78 22.88 11.88
CA GLY A 79 0.37 23.27 11.77
C GLY A 79 -0.44 22.49 10.73
N TYR A 80 0.18 21.53 10.03
CA TYR A 80 -0.49 20.66 9.07
C TYR A 80 -0.75 19.27 9.68
N ASP A 81 -2.00 18.81 9.57
CA ASP A 81 -2.44 17.49 10.00
C ASP A 81 -2.38 16.52 8.81
N PHE A 82 -1.41 15.60 8.83
CA PHE A 82 -1.23 14.64 7.75
C PHE A 82 -2.17 13.43 7.96
N PRO A 83 -2.98 13.08 6.94
CA PRO A 83 -3.99 12.02 7.04
C PRO A 83 -3.42 10.60 6.99
#